data_AF-A0A4S8LZD0-F1
#
_entry.id   AF-A0A4S8LZD0-F1
#
_cell.length_a   1.000
_cell.length_b   1.000
_cell.length_c   1.000
_cell.angle_alpha   90.00
_cell.angle_beta   90.00
_cell.angle_gamma   90.00
#
_symmetry.space_group_name_H-M   'P 1'
#
loop_
_entity.id
_entity.type
_entity.pdbx_description
1 polymer ?
#
loop_
_entity_poly.entity_id
_entity_poly.type
_entity_poly.pdbx_seq_one_letter_code
_entity_poly.pdbx_strand_id
1 'polypeptide(L)'
;EKVYGTSYVDHYRFRPEEYENLSLYEWIQTAEMHKIPQPRKKKDPVNEQEEIIEDIVQESSFCNVSDSIDATSNNRKFLRFKDGHPQLSTHEVYCNMRRAKYIVPNFKGGQLPRKDCGDEEYYFCTMLSLFKPWRSGMDLKPFSTTWTQAFTYFKFTETHKKLMRNFNLRYECYDARDNYHAHLKK
;
A
#
# COMPACT_ATOMS: atom_id res chain seq x y z
N GLU A 1 12.36 -5.07 -26.95
CA GLU A 1 11.31 -4.52 -26.05
C GLU A 1 11.86 -4.46 -24.64
N LYS A 2 11.92 -3.28 -24.00
CA LYS A 2 12.33 -3.17 -22.59
C LYS A 2 11.07 -3.27 -21.75
N VAL A 3 10.84 -4.43 -21.14
CA VAL A 3 9.80 -4.63 -20.13
C VAL A 3 10.30 -3.98 -18.85
N TYR A 4 9.80 -2.79 -18.52
CA TYR A 4 10.03 -2.20 -17.21
C TYR A 4 9.09 -2.91 -16.23
N GLY A 5 9.65 -3.70 -15.31
CA GLY A 5 8.88 -4.21 -14.18
C GLY A 5 8.44 -3.05 -13.32
N THR A 6 7.16 -2.67 -13.40
CA THR A 6 6.57 -1.67 -12.52
C THR A 6 6.48 -2.24 -11.12
N SER A 7 7.18 -1.64 -10.16
CA SER A 7 7.06 -2.06 -8.77
C SER A 7 5.88 -1.37 -8.11
N TYR A 8 5.15 -2.05 -7.21
CA TYR A 8 4.17 -1.41 -6.33
C TYR A 8 4.77 -0.24 -5.53
N VAL A 9 6.09 -0.25 -5.34
CA VAL A 9 6.83 0.86 -4.73
C VAL A 9 6.84 2.10 -5.63
N ASP A 10 6.87 1.94 -6.95
CA ASP A 10 6.80 3.06 -7.88
C ASP A 10 5.44 3.75 -7.80
N HIS A 11 4.35 2.98 -7.63
CA HIS A 11 3.00 3.53 -7.45
C HIS A 11 2.95 4.50 -6.26
N TYR A 12 3.55 4.11 -5.13
CA TYR A 12 3.65 4.96 -3.95
C TYR A 12 4.61 6.14 -4.15
N ARG A 13 5.81 5.88 -4.70
CA ARG A 13 6.86 6.88 -4.88
C ARG A 13 6.43 8.02 -5.81
N PHE A 14 5.69 7.71 -6.86
CA PHE A 14 5.20 8.68 -7.85
C PHE A 14 3.73 9.04 -7.64
N ARG A 15 3.18 8.82 -6.44
CA ARG A 15 1.81 9.24 -6.11
C ARG A 15 1.56 10.74 -6.40
N PRO A 16 0.32 11.15 -6.71
CA PRO A 16 -0.07 12.56 -6.85
C PRO A 16 0.35 13.44 -5.65
N GLU A 17 0.46 14.76 -5.86
CA GLU A 17 0.85 15.71 -4.82
C GLU A 17 -0.21 15.84 -3.72
N GLU A 18 -1.47 15.64 -4.08
CA GLU A 18 -2.60 15.60 -3.14
C GLU A 18 -2.43 14.48 -2.09
N TYR A 19 -1.63 13.46 -2.41
CA TYR A 19 -1.35 12.32 -1.56
C TYR A 19 0.07 12.34 -0.97
N GLU A 20 0.79 13.47 -1.04
CA GLU A 20 2.17 13.61 -0.54
C GLU A 20 2.29 13.18 0.93
N ASN A 21 1.32 13.55 1.76
CA ASN A 21 1.35 13.30 3.19
C ASN A 21 0.91 11.89 3.59
N LEU A 22 0.53 11.03 2.65
CA LEU A 22 0.19 9.64 2.94
C LEU A 22 1.47 8.83 3.22
N SER A 23 1.46 8.12 4.33
CA SER A 23 2.46 7.09 4.60
C SER A 23 2.28 5.89 3.67
N LEU A 24 3.31 5.04 3.53
CA LEU A 24 3.22 3.82 2.74
C LEU A 24 2.10 2.90 3.27
N TYR A 25 1.97 2.80 4.59
CA TYR A 25 0.94 2.00 5.23
C TYR A 25 -0.47 2.47 4.83
N GLU A 26 -0.73 3.78 4.92
CA GLU A 26 -2.02 4.36 4.52
C GLU A 26 -2.29 4.24 3.03
N TRP A 27 -1.25 4.40 2.20
CA TRP A 27 -1.35 4.17 0.76
C TRP A 27 -1.84 2.76 0.46
N ILE A 28 -1.24 1.73 1.08
CA ILE A 28 -1.66 0.33 0.89
C ILE A 28 -3.12 0.11 1.34
N GLN A 29 -3.59 0.82 2.37
CA GLN A 29 -4.97 0.70 2.82
C GLN A 29 -5.98 1.35 1.87
N THR A 30 -5.60 2.48 1.26
CA THR A 30 -6.56 3.43 0.67
C THR A 30 -6.48 3.56 -0.84
N ALA A 31 -5.34 3.25 -1.46
CA ALA A 31 -5.12 3.46 -2.88
C ALA A 31 -5.91 2.45 -3.73
N GLU A 32 -6.67 2.99 -4.67
CA GLU A 32 -7.40 2.26 -5.70
C GLU A 32 -6.87 2.71 -7.07
N MET A 33 -6.32 1.76 -7.81
CA MET A 33 -5.79 2.00 -9.14
C MET A 33 -6.81 1.67 -10.22
N HIS A 34 -6.90 2.55 -11.21
CA HIS A 34 -7.81 2.41 -12.33
C HIS A 34 -7.05 2.50 -13.65
N LYS A 35 -7.38 1.62 -14.60
CA LYS A 35 -6.81 1.65 -15.95
C LYS A 35 -7.57 2.67 -16.79
N ILE A 36 -6.85 3.57 -17.42
CA ILE A 36 -7.42 4.54 -18.34
C ILE A 36 -7.87 3.80 -19.61
N PRO A 37 -9.17 3.88 -19.98
CA PRO A 37 -9.65 3.30 -21.22
C PRO A 37 -8.92 3.92 -22.42
N GLN A 38 -8.30 3.09 -23.26
CA GLN A 38 -7.68 3.58 -24.48
C GLN A 38 -8.77 3.80 -25.54
N PRO A 39 -8.75 4.91 -26.28
CA PRO A 39 -9.67 5.10 -27.40
C PRO A 39 -9.42 3.99 -28.42
N ARG A 40 -10.48 3.26 -28.80
CA ARG A 40 -10.39 2.26 -29.87
C ARG A 40 -9.95 3.00 -31.14
N LYS A 41 -8.83 2.58 -31.75
CA LYS A 41 -8.49 3.01 -33.11
C LYS A 41 -9.68 2.63 -34.00
N LYS A 42 -10.33 3.61 -34.64
CA LYS A 42 -11.32 3.30 -35.68
C LYS A 42 -10.58 2.46 -36.73
N LYS A 43 -10.98 1.20 -36.88
CA LYS A 43 -10.59 0.42 -38.06
C LYS A 43 -11.12 1.18 -39.27
N ASP A 44 -10.28 1.34 -40.28
CA ASP A 44 -10.72 1.83 -41.60
C ASP A 44 -11.93 1.02 -42.08
N PRO A 45 -12.87 1.63 -42.82
CA PRO A 45 -14.10 0.96 -43.21
C PRO A 45 -13.76 -0.11 -44.24
N VAL A 46 -13.69 -1.37 -43.80
CA VAL A 46 -13.77 -2.52 -44.69
C VAL A 46 -15.02 -3.31 -44.31
N ASN A 47 -15.97 -3.19 -45.23
CA ASN A 47 -17.17 -3.96 -45.53
C ASN A 47 -17.67 -5.01 -44.52
N GLU A 48 -18.97 -4.91 -44.24
CA GLU A 48 -19.79 -5.70 -43.34
C GLU A 48 -19.79 -7.20 -43.69
N GLN A 49 -19.63 -8.05 -42.67
CA GLN A 49 -20.53 -9.19 -42.37
C GLN A 49 -20.20 -9.75 -40.98
N GLU A 50 -21.26 -10.16 -40.29
CA GLU A 50 -21.39 -10.39 -38.85
C GLU A 50 -20.48 -11.49 -38.27
N GLU A 51 -20.06 -11.32 -37.01
CA GLU A 51 -20.17 -12.39 -36.01
C GLU A 51 -20.19 -11.78 -34.60
N ILE A 52 -21.29 -12.05 -33.89
CA ILE A 52 -21.50 -11.76 -32.48
C ILE A 52 -20.74 -12.84 -31.69
N ILE A 53 -19.77 -12.43 -30.86
CA ILE A 53 -19.25 -13.30 -29.79
C ILE A 53 -19.25 -12.49 -28.49
N GLU A 54 -20.15 -12.88 -27.59
CA GLU A 54 -20.18 -12.52 -26.18
C GLU A 54 -19.04 -13.22 -25.45
N ASP A 55 -17.99 -12.48 -25.07
CA ASP A 55 -16.99 -12.99 -24.12
C ASP A 55 -17.14 -12.29 -22.77
N ILE A 56 -18.03 -12.88 -21.97
CA ILE A 56 -18.04 -12.75 -20.51
C ILE A 56 -16.83 -13.54 -19.99
N VAL A 57 -15.77 -12.84 -19.60
CA VAL A 57 -14.72 -13.43 -18.74
C VAL A 57 -14.91 -12.90 -17.33
N GLN A 58 -15.66 -13.68 -16.54
CA GLN A 58 -15.59 -13.64 -15.08
C GLN A 58 -14.22 -14.19 -14.66
N GLU A 59 -13.35 -13.35 -14.12
CA GLU A 59 -12.42 -13.79 -13.08
C GLU A 59 -12.72 -13.06 -11.79
N SER A 60 -13.39 -13.81 -10.93
CA SER A 60 -13.69 -13.52 -9.55
C SER A 60 -12.41 -13.58 -8.71
N SER A 61 -12.02 -12.44 -8.16
CA SER A 61 -11.29 -12.39 -6.88
C SER A 61 -12.15 -11.59 -5.91
N PHE A 62 -13.00 -12.33 -5.20
CA PHE A 62 -13.96 -11.87 -4.22
C PHE A 62 -13.29 -11.16 -3.03
N CYS A 63 -13.74 -9.95 -2.72
CA CYS A 63 -14.29 -9.66 -1.40
C CYS A 63 -15.36 -8.56 -1.55
N ASN A 64 -16.55 -8.98 -1.96
CA ASN A 64 -17.75 -8.15 -1.93
C ASN A 64 -18.22 -8.00 -0.47
N VAL A 65 -17.88 -6.89 0.16
CA VAL A 65 -18.65 -6.38 1.30
C VAL A 65 -19.60 -5.34 0.74
N SER A 66 -20.86 -5.74 0.62
CA SER A 66 -21.97 -4.88 0.23
C SER A 66 -22.25 -3.87 1.33
N ASP A 67 -21.84 -2.61 1.13
CA ASP A 67 -22.44 -1.49 1.85
C ASP A 67 -23.43 -0.78 0.92
N SER A 68 -24.69 -0.88 1.33
CA SER A 68 -25.88 -0.28 0.73
C SER A 68 -25.80 1.25 0.67
N ILE A 69 -25.99 1.76 -0.55
CA ILE A 69 -26.68 3.01 -0.94
C ILE A 69 -26.29 4.27 -0.15
N ASP A 70 -25.42 5.08 -0.77
CA ASP A 70 -25.65 6.53 -0.79
C ASP A 70 -25.51 7.03 -2.23
N ALA A 71 -26.64 7.38 -2.83
CA ALA A 71 -26.76 7.88 -4.19
C ALA A 71 -26.53 9.39 -4.21
N THR A 72 -25.37 9.83 -3.74
CA THR A 72 -24.90 11.22 -3.87
C THR A 72 -23.64 11.24 -4.72
N SER A 73 -23.81 11.57 -6.00
CA SER A 73 -22.77 11.95 -6.98
C SER A 73 -21.43 11.22 -6.85
N ASN A 74 -21.27 10.16 -7.65
CA ASN A 74 -20.10 9.28 -7.74
C ASN A 74 -18.87 10.00 -8.36
N ASN A 75 -18.50 11.19 -7.86
CA ASN A 75 -17.40 12.00 -8.35
C ASN A 75 -16.08 11.58 -7.70
N ARG A 76 -15.68 10.31 -7.89
CA ARG A 76 -14.34 9.87 -7.53
C ARG A 76 -13.36 10.55 -8.48
N LYS A 77 -12.65 11.57 -7.98
CA LYS A 77 -11.62 12.26 -8.75
C LYS A 77 -10.36 11.38 -8.78
N PHE A 78 -10.18 10.66 -9.88
CA PHE A 78 -8.92 9.97 -10.15
C PHE A 78 -7.84 10.98 -10.54
N LEU A 79 -6.64 10.75 -10.04
CA LEU A 79 -5.47 11.59 -10.26
C LEU A 79 -4.40 10.79 -10.98
N ARG A 80 -3.61 11.48 -11.81
CA ARG A 80 -2.47 10.86 -12.50
C ARG A 80 -1.25 10.81 -11.60
N PHE A 81 -0.40 9.81 -11.81
CA PHE A 81 0.92 9.75 -11.19
C PHE A 81 1.78 10.96 -11.58
N LYS A 82 2.88 11.17 -10.86
CA LYS A 82 3.91 12.15 -11.25
C LYS A 82 4.73 11.64 -12.44
N ASP A 83 5.38 12.58 -13.11
CA ASP A 83 6.34 12.30 -14.16
C ASP A 83 7.43 11.33 -13.69
N GLY A 84 7.83 10.43 -14.59
CA GLY A 84 8.77 9.34 -14.29
C GLY A 84 8.13 8.02 -13.86
N HIS A 85 6.82 7.99 -13.60
CA HIS A 85 6.11 6.75 -13.33
C HIS A 85 5.93 5.90 -14.61
N PRO A 86 6.28 4.60 -14.63
CA PRO A 86 6.19 3.82 -15.87
C PRO A 86 4.76 3.60 -16.38
N GLN A 87 3.75 3.73 -15.51
CA GLN A 87 2.33 3.60 -15.87
C GLN A 87 1.57 4.93 -15.89
N LEU A 88 2.28 6.07 -15.95
CA LEU A 88 1.69 7.41 -15.96
C LEU A 88 0.55 7.58 -16.98
N SER A 89 0.72 7.02 -18.19
CA SER A 89 -0.23 7.16 -19.31
C SER A 89 -1.36 6.14 -19.29
N THR A 90 -1.25 5.08 -18.49
CA THR A 90 -2.18 3.94 -18.52
C THR A 90 -2.98 3.78 -17.24
N HIS A 91 -2.50 4.31 -16.12
CA HIS A 91 -3.16 4.17 -14.83
C HIS A 91 -3.33 5.52 -14.14
N GLU A 92 -4.43 5.62 -13.42
CA GLU A 92 -4.77 6.71 -12.51
C GLU A 92 -5.09 6.11 -11.14
N VAL A 93 -5.08 6.96 -10.11
CA VAL A 93 -5.23 6.53 -8.72
C VAL A 93 -6.18 7.44 -7.96
N TYR A 94 -6.96 6.82 -7.08
CA TYR A 94 -7.82 7.50 -6.11
C TYR A 94 -7.55 6.89 -4.73
N CYS A 95 -7.38 7.73 -3.71
CA CYS A 95 -7.24 7.26 -2.33
C CYS A 95 -8.55 7.45 -1.57
N ASN A 96 -9.19 6.34 -1.20
CA ASN A 96 -10.38 6.36 -0.35
C ASN A 96 -9.98 6.31 1.13
N MET A 97 -9.85 7.48 1.75
CA MET A 97 -9.40 7.61 3.14
C MET A 97 -10.32 6.92 4.16
N ARG A 98 -11.58 6.61 3.82
CA ARG A 98 -12.46 5.84 4.73
C ARG A 98 -11.92 4.43 4.96
N ARG A 99 -11.24 3.85 3.97
CA ARG A 99 -10.66 2.49 4.03
C ARG A 99 -9.60 2.34 5.12
N ALA A 100 -8.89 3.40 5.47
CA ALA A 100 -7.86 3.37 6.51
C ALA A 100 -8.38 2.91 7.88
N LYS A 101 -9.70 3.02 8.12
CA LYS A 101 -10.34 2.61 9.38
C LYS A 101 -10.58 1.11 9.51
N TYR A 102 -10.73 0.38 8.40
CA TYR A 102 -11.19 -1.02 8.42
C TYR A 102 -10.35 -1.97 7.56
N ILE A 103 -9.50 -1.46 6.67
CA ILE A 103 -8.54 -2.29 5.92
C ILE A 103 -7.24 -2.40 6.72
N VAL A 104 -6.74 -3.62 6.93
CA VAL A 104 -5.43 -3.87 7.55
C VAL A 104 -4.53 -4.57 6.52
N PRO A 105 -3.37 -3.97 6.15
CA PRO A 105 -2.41 -4.59 5.26
C PRO A 105 -1.90 -5.94 5.79
N ASN A 106 -1.82 -6.92 4.90
CA ASN A 106 -1.27 -8.24 5.21
C ASN A 106 0.18 -8.32 4.71
N PHE A 107 1.13 -8.33 5.64
CA PHE A 107 2.56 -8.42 5.31
C PHE A 107 2.95 -9.85 4.90
N LYS A 108 3.34 -10.01 3.64
CA LYS A 108 3.88 -11.26 3.07
C LYS A 108 5.40 -11.14 2.92
N GLY A 109 6.13 -12.25 3.10
CA GLY A 109 7.57 -12.31 2.83
C GLY A 109 8.49 -12.26 4.06
N GLY A 110 7.94 -12.36 5.28
CA GLY A 110 8.75 -12.47 6.49
C GLY A 110 8.05 -11.92 7.72
N GLN A 111 8.73 -12.02 8.84
CA GLN A 111 8.32 -11.44 10.12
C GLN A 111 8.78 -9.98 10.19
N LEU A 112 7.90 -9.07 10.61
CA LEU A 112 8.28 -7.68 10.89
C LEU A 112 9.28 -7.64 12.06
N PRO A 113 10.23 -6.69 12.10
CA PRO A 113 11.18 -6.62 13.20
C PRO A 113 10.46 -6.42 14.55
N ARG A 114 11.01 -7.08 15.57
CA ARG A 114 10.56 -6.96 16.96
C ARG A 114 11.07 -5.66 17.55
N LYS A 115 10.29 -5.08 18.46
CA LYS A 115 10.70 -3.85 19.17
C LYS A 115 11.68 -4.17 20.30
N ASP A 116 11.49 -5.31 20.95
CA ASP A 116 12.12 -5.69 22.21
C ASP A 116 13.38 -6.55 22.05
N CYS A 117 13.62 -7.08 20.86
CA CYS A 117 14.83 -7.84 20.56
C CYS A 117 15.25 -7.71 19.09
N GLY A 118 16.54 -7.91 18.83
CA GLY A 118 17.11 -7.91 17.48
C GLY A 118 17.77 -6.59 17.12
N ASP A 119 17.76 -6.27 15.82
CA ASP A 119 18.38 -5.06 15.26
C ASP A 119 17.42 -3.85 15.38
N GLU A 120 17.72 -2.96 16.32
CA GLU A 120 16.96 -1.74 16.54
C GLU A 120 17.00 -0.78 15.34
N GLU A 121 18.14 -0.65 14.65
CA GLU A 121 18.25 0.22 13.48
C GLU A 121 17.36 -0.30 12.34
N TYR A 122 17.30 -1.63 12.16
CA TYR A 122 16.36 -2.25 11.22
C TYR A 122 14.89 -2.05 11.63
N TYR A 123 14.57 -2.15 12.92
CA TYR A 123 13.23 -1.82 13.44
C TYR A 123 12.85 -0.37 13.13
N PHE A 124 13.70 0.59 13.47
CA PHE A 124 13.47 2.01 13.24
C PHE A 124 13.33 2.33 11.75
N CYS A 125 14.20 1.79 10.91
CA CYS A 125 14.12 1.91 9.46
C CYS A 125 12.78 1.39 8.93
N THR A 126 12.34 0.21 9.38
CA THR A 126 11.08 -0.39 8.95
C THR A 126 9.88 0.45 9.37
N MET A 127 9.84 0.88 10.63
CA MET A 127 8.73 1.68 11.17
C MET A 127 8.63 3.05 10.49
N LEU A 128 9.77 3.71 10.22
CA LEU A 128 9.79 4.95 9.45
C LEU A 128 9.34 4.70 8.00
N SER A 129 9.80 3.64 7.36
CA SER A 129 9.39 3.29 6.00
C SER A 129 7.88 3.05 5.87
N LEU A 130 7.23 2.54 6.92
CA LEU A 130 5.79 2.30 6.91
C LEU A 130 4.96 3.56 7.22
N PHE A 131 5.39 4.37 8.21
CA PHE A 131 4.53 5.40 8.81
C PHE A 131 4.96 6.84 8.57
N LYS A 132 6.20 7.08 8.13
CA LYS A 132 6.64 8.41 7.71
C LYS A 132 6.36 8.53 6.20
N PRO A 133 5.77 9.62 5.71
CA PRO A 133 5.62 9.83 4.27
C PRO A 133 6.99 10.00 3.60
N TRP A 134 7.21 9.36 2.45
CA TRP A 134 8.47 9.46 1.70
C TRP A 134 8.27 9.25 0.19
N ARG A 135 9.21 9.76 -0.61
CA ARG A 135 9.41 9.40 -2.02
C ARG A 135 10.81 8.84 -2.28
N SER A 136 11.72 9.03 -1.35
CA SER A 136 13.08 8.51 -1.38
C SER A 136 13.58 8.19 0.04
N GLY A 137 14.66 7.42 0.15
CA GLY A 137 15.29 7.15 1.44
C GLY A 137 15.78 8.40 2.17
N MET A 138 16.06 9.49 1.44
CA MET A 138 16.46 10.78 2.02
C MET A 138 15.36 11.42 2.84
N ASP A 139 14.11 11.20 2.45
CA ASP A 139 12.94 11.72 3.19
C ASP A 139 12.81 11.02 4.54
N LEU A 140 13.21 9.74 4.61
CA LEU A 140 13.17 8.96 5.84
C LEU A 140 14.24 9.42 6.82
N LYS A 141 15.48 9.56 6.37
CA LYS A 141 16.64 9.83 7.22
C LYS A 141 17.74 10.56 6.43
N PRO A 142 18.18 11.76 6.88
CA PRO A 142 19.38 12.41 6.36
C PRO A 142 20.65 11.55 6.52
N PHE A 143 21.65 11.75 5.68
CA PHE A 143 22.92 11.01 5.78
C PHE A 143 23.67 11.25 7.10
N SER A 144 23.50 12.43 7.70
CA SER A 144 24.21 12.84 8.92
C SER A 144 23.63 12.28 10.23
N THR A 145 22.43 11.70 10.21
CA THR A 145 21.77 11.18 11.42
C THR A 145 21.78 9.65 11.45
N THR A 146 21.45 9.03 12.58
CA THR A 146 21.18 7.58 12.69
C THR A 146 19.70 7.26 12.49
N TRP A 147 19.32 5.98 12.34
CA TRP A 147 17.90 5.61 12.29
C TRP A 147 17.22 5.84 13.63
N THR A 148 17.92 5.56 14.73
CA THR A 148 17.47 5.89 16.08
C THR A 148 17.08 7.37 16.21
N GLN A 149 17.97 8.29 15.81
CA GLN A 149 17.69 9.72 15.86
C GLN A 149 16.47 10.09 15.00
N ALA A 150 16.45 9.63 13.74
CA ALA A 150 15.34 9.92 12.82
C ALA A 150 14.00 9.42 13.38
N PHE A 151 13.99 8.25 14.03
CA PHE A 151 12.81 7.67 14.65
C PHE A 151 12.36 8.48 15.87
N THR A 152 13.28 8.90 16.74
CA THR A 152 12.96 9.72 17.91
C THR A 152 12.44 11.11 17.53
N TYR A 153 12.99 11.73 16.47
CA TYR A 153 12.55 13.05 16.03
C TYR A 153 11.19 13.04 15.31
N PHE A 154 10.85 11.95 14.62
CA PHE A 154 9.59 11.87 13.91
C PHE A 154 8.41 11.70 14.88
N LYS A 155 7.40 12.57 14.73
CA LYS A 155 6.20 12.56 15.57
C LYS A 155 5.18 11.55 15.06
N PHE A 156 5.22 10.34 15.59
CA PHE A 156 4.20 9.32 15.32
C PHE A 156 2.85 9.70 15.95
N THR A 157 1.77 9.48 15.18
CA THR A 157 0.39 9.61 15.69
C THR A 157 0.07 8.48 16.68
N GLU A 158 -0.98 8.66 17.49
CA GLU A 158 -1.44 7.60 18.40
C GLU A 158 -1.88 6.35 17.64
N THR A 159 -2.44 6.51 16.44
CA THR A 159 -2.76 5.38 15.56
C THR A 159 -1.50 4.64 15.14
N HIS A 160 -0.43 5.33 14.73
CA HIS A 160 0.84 4.69 14.38
C HIS A 160 1.41 3.91 15.56
N LYS A 161 1.46 4.51 16.75
CA LYS A 161 1.94 3.84 17.98
C LYS A 161 1.11 2.61 18.33
N LYS A 162 -0.21 2.68 18.18
CA LYS A 162 -1.12 1.55 18.38
C LYS A 162 -0.82 0.42 17.39
N LEU A 163 -0.62 0.74 16.12
CA LEU A 163 -0.27 -0.25 15.09
C LEU A 163 1.09 -0.90 15.38
N MET A 164 2.12 -0.11 15.74
CA MET A 164 3.43 -0.61 16.14
C MET A 164 3.35 -1.58 17.31
N ARG A 165 2.54 -1.27 18.34
CA ARG A 165 2.29 -2.18 19.46
C ARG A 165 1.60 -3.46 19.00
N ASN A 166 0.61 -3.36 18.11
CA ASN A 166 -0.08 -4.52 17.56
C ASN A 166 0.85 -5.42 16.73
N PHE A 167 1.85 -4.86 16.04
CA PHE A 167 2.86 -5.67 15.36
C PHE A 167 3.68 -6.51 16.33
N ASN A 168 3.92 -6.01 17.56
CA ASN A 168 4.65 -6.75 18.59
C ASN A 168 3.83 -7.87 19.25
N LEU A 169 2.50 -7.71 19.32
CA LEU A 169 1.59 -8.62 20.01
C LEU A 169 1.71 -10.07 19.56
N ARG A 170 1.96 -10.32 18.26
CA ARG A 170 2.15 -11.68 17.74
C ARG A 170 3.33 -12.38 18.43
N TYR A 171 4.42 -11.66 18.68
CA TYR A 171 5.60 -12.20 19.33
C TYR A 171 5.37 -12.44 20.81
N GLU A 172 4.68 -11.51 21.48
CA GLU A 172 4.29 -11.67 22.89
C GLU A 172 3.46 -12.96 23.10
N CYS A 173 2.55 -13.27 22.17
CA CYS A 173 1.78 -14.53 22.22
C CYS A 173 2.65 -15.78 21.98
N TYR A 174 3.62 -15.72 21.08
CA TYR A 174 4.54 -16.84 20.83
C TYR A 174 5.45 -17.09 22.04
N ASP A 175 6.03 -16.03 22.60
CA ASP A 175 6.86 -16.11 23.80
C ASP A 175 6.06 -16.66 24.99
N ALA A 176 4.81 -16.20 25.19
CA ALA A 176 3.95 -16.71 26.26
C ALA A 176 3.67 -18.22 26.12
N ARG A 177 3.41 -18.69 24.90
CA ARG A 177 3.20 -20.12 24.61
C ARG A 177 4.46 -20.93 24.88
N ASP A 178 5.60 -20.46 24.39
CA ASP A 178 6.86 -21.18 24.50
C ASP A 178 7.35 -21.22 25.96
N ASN A 179 7.14 -20.14 26.72
CA ASN A 179 7.36 -20.09 28.16
C ASN A 179 6.48 -21.11 28.89
N TYR A 180 5.19 -21.21 28.55
CA TYR A 180 4.30 -22.22 29.14
C TYR A 180 4.79 -23.65 28.87
N HIS A 181 5.21 -23.96 27.64
CA HIS A 181 5.79 -25.27 27.33
C HIS A 181 7.11 -25.53 28.04
N ALA A 182 7.95 -24.52 28.24
CA ALA A 182 9.19 -24.65 29.00
C ALA A 182 8.93 -24.95 30.49
N HIS A 183 7.87 -24.37 31.07
CA HIS A 183 7.45 -24.67 32.44
C HIS A 183 6.94 -26.11 32.61
N LEU A 184 6.26 -26.68 31.61
CA LEU A 184 5.75 -28.05 31.65
C LEU A 184 6.82 -29.15 31.46
N LYS A 185 7.99 -28.80 30.93
CA LYS A 185 9.11 -29.72 30.74
C LYS A 185 10.08 -29.79 31.93
N LYS A 186 9.83 -28.98 32.96
CA LYS A 186 10.53 -29.05 34.25
C LYS A 186 9.76 -29.93 35.20
#